data_AF-A0A3Q7XRN4-F1
#
_entry.id   AF-A0A3Q7XRN4-F1
#
_cell.length_a   1.000
_cell.length_b   1.000
_cell.length_c   1.000
_cell.angle_alpha   90.00
_cell.angle_beta   90.00
_cell.angle_gamma   90.00
#
_symmetry.space_group_name_H-M   'P 1'
#
loop_
_entity.id
_entity.type
_entity.pdbx_description
1 polymer ?
#
loop_
_entity_poly.entity_id
_entity_poly.type
_entity_poly.pdbx_seq_one_letter_code
_entity_poly.pdbx_strand_id
1 'polypeptide(L)'
;MPFGEMTITLGDVANLLGLPIRGEFYSPPDVDRVTTCNLAVHLLGVTTEEIWEETKKTRGAHYRLDWLKEVFRRQCATERFDCAARAYLLNLVGSTIFADKSHTLVDAKYLPLFRYLDGIDRYAWGTAALVVLYDYLSDACYYDTKQLGGYMTLLQCWIY
;
A
#
# COMPACT_ATOMS: atom_id res chain seq x y z
N MET A 1 -10.77 28.86 10.50
CA MET A 1 -10.83 27.57 11.23
C MET A 1 -10.92 27.89 12.72
N PRO A 2 -11.83 27.27 13.50
CA PRO A 2 -11.66 27.31 14.94
C PRO A 2 -10.47 26.41 15.29
N PHE A 3 -9.46 27.00 15.93
CA PHE A 3 -8.39 26.26 16.59
C PHE A 3 -9.04 25.39 17.67
N GLY A 4 -9.02 24.06 17.51
CA GLY A 4 -9.64 23.17 18.49
C GLY A 4 -9.49 21.68 18.22
N GLU A 5 -9.42 21.24 16.96
CA GLU A 5 -9.07 19.85 16.64
C GLU A 5 -7.57 19.76 16.33
N MET A 6 -6.82 19.11 17.22
CA MET A 6 -5.39 18.83 17.06
C MET A 6 -5.17 17.38 16.59
N THR A 7 -6.17 16.76 15.99
CA THR A 7 -6.20 15.32 15.71
C THR A 7 -7.05 15.06 14.47
N ILE A 8 -6.45 14.47 13.43
CA ILE A 8 -7.15 14.05 12.21
C ILE A 8 -8.21 12.99 12.56
N THR A 9 -9.49 13.28 12.31
CA THR A 9 -10.56 12.33 12.59
C THR A 9 -10.86 11.44 11.38
N LEU A 10 -11.56 10.31 11.60
CA LEU A 10 -12.09 9.51 10.50
C LEU A 10 -13.09 10.31 9.63
N GLY A 11 -13.76 11.32 10.19
CA GLY A 11 -14.62 12.23 9.44
C GLY A 11 -13.81 13.05 8.43
N ASP A 12 -12.65 13.56 8.85
CA ASP A 12 -11.74 14.31 7.97
C ASP A 12 -11.20 13.43 6.85
N VAL A 13 -10.79 12.20 7.18
CA VAL A 13 -10.31 11.21 6.21
C VAL A 13 -11.38 10.92 5.15
N ALA A 14 -12.63 10.70 5.55
CA ALA A 14 -13.72 10.45 4.62
C ALA A 14 -13.98 11.66 3.70
N ASN A 15 -13.96 12.87 4.25
CA ASN A 15 -14.20 14.10 3.51
C ASN A 15 -13.06 14.46 2.55
N LEU A 16 -11.81 14.25 2.96
CA LEU A 16 -10.62 14.63 2.19
C LEU A 16 -10.25 13.60 1.12
N LEU A 17 -10.36 12.31 1.42
CA LEU A 17 -9.86 11.24 0.55
C LEU A 17 -10.97 10.53 -0.23
N GLY A 18 -12.23 10.66 0.20
CA GLY A 18 -13.34 9.89 -0.38
C GLY A 18 -13.20 8.38 -0.20
N LEU A 19 -12.29 7.92 0.66
CA LEU A 19 -12.03 6.51 0.92
C LEU A 19 -13.03 5.95 1.94
N PRO A 20 -13.42 4.66 1.83
CA PRO A 20 -14.25 4.01 2.82
C PRO A 20 -13.56 3.97 4.19
N ILE A 21 -14.23 4.53 5.21
CA ILE A 21 -13.78 4.52 6.61
C ILE A 21 -14.42 3.38 7.43
N ARG A 22 -15.42 2.71 6.87
CA ARG A 22 -16.08 1.53 7.45
C ARG A 22 -15.90 0.36 6.50
N GLY A 23 -15.62 -0.81 7.05
CA GLY A 23 -15.30 -1.99 6.26
C GLY A 23 -14.44 -2.97 7.04
N GLU A 24 -13.98 -4.00 6.34
CA GLU A 24 -13.04 -4.98 6.89
C GLU A 24 -11.68 -4.30 7.12
N PHE A 25 -11.13 -4.47 8.32
CA PHE A 25 -9.76 -4.08 8.60
C PHE A 25 -8.86 -5.24 8.19
N TYR A 26 -7.93 -5.00 7.26
CA TYR A 26 -7.04 -6.05 6.80
C TYR A 26 -5.91 -6.27 7.79
N SER A 27 -5.94 -7.42 8.44
CA SER A 27 -4.75 -8.00 9.08
C SER A 27 -4.07 -8.92 8.07
N PRO A 28 -2.86 -8.58 7.60
CA PRO A 28 -2.13 -9.45 6.69
C PRO A 28 -1.94 -10.83 7.32
N PRO A 29 -2.32 -11.92 6.64
CA PRO A 29 -1.94 -13.25 7.11
C PRO A 29 -0.42 -13.36 7.14
N ASP A 30 0.12 -14.13 8.09
CA ASP A 30 1.53 -14.50 8.09
C ASP A 30 1.75 -15.51 6.96
N VAL A 31 2.10 -15.01 5.77
CA VAL A 31 2.26 -15.80 4.56
C VAL A 31 3.74 -16.01 4.31
N ASP A 32 4.15 -17.27 4.18
CA ASP A 32 5.54 -17.61 3.87
C ASP A 32 5.96 -17.07 2.49
N ARG A 33 7.27 -16.92 2.31
CA ARG A 33 7.85 -16.36 1.08
C ARG A 33 7.46 -17.12 -0.18
N VAL A 34 7.34 -18.45 -0.11
CA VAL A 34 7.01 -19.28 -1.27
C VAL A 34 5.57 -19.04 -1.68
N THR A 35 4.65 -19.01 -0.72
CA THR A 35 3.24 -18.70 -0.99
C THR A 35 3.07 -17.30 -1.56
N THR A 36 3.80 -16.30 -1.03
CA THR A 36 3.78 -14.93 -1.56
C THR A 36 4.30 -14.83 -2.99
N CYS A 37 5.38 -15.55 -3.33
CA CYS A 37 5.86 -15.65 -4.71
C CYS A 37 4.84 -16.30 -5.64
N ASN A 38 4.20 -17.40 -5.22
CA ASN A 38 3.18 -18.09 -6.01
C ASN A 38 1.97 -17.17 -6.26
N LEU A 39 1.55 -16.41 -5.25
CA LEU A 39 0.49 -15.42 -5.38
C LEU A 39 0.86 -14.32 -6.39
N ALA A 40 2.09 -13.84 -6.38
CA ALA A 40 2.55 -12.86 -7.37
C ALA A 40 2.54 -13.41 -8.79
N VAL A 41 2.95 -14.66 -9.02
CA VAL A 41 2.85 -15.30 -10.34
C VAL A 41 1.40 -15.30 -10.83
N HIS A 42 0.45 -15.71 -9.98
CA HIS A 42 -0.96 -15.79 -10.35
C HIS A 42 -1.65 -14.44 -10.49
N LEU A 43 -1.37 -13.49 -9.60
CA LEU A 43 -2.09 -12.21 -9.50
C LEU A 43 -1.47 -11.12 -10.37
N LEU A 44 -0.15 -11.10 -10.51
CA LEU A 44 0.57 -10.08 -11.30
C LEU A 44 0.94 -10.58 -12.70
N GLY A 45 0.76 -11.88 -12.99
CA GLY A 45 1.05 -12.46 -14.29
C GLY A 45 2.54 -12.47 -14.64
N VAL A 46 3.41 -12.50 -13.63
CA VAL A 46 4.88 -12.53 -13.75
C VAL A 46 5.39 -13.96 -13.78
N THR A 47 6.60 -14.20 -14.29
CA THR A 47 7.19 -15.55 -14.26
C THR A 47 7.76 -15.87 -12.88
N THR A 48 7.90 -17.16 -12.59
CA THR A 48 8.51 -17.65 -11.36
C THR A 48 9.94 -17.12 -11.22
N GLU A 49 10.74 -17.15 -12.29
CA GLU A 49 12.12 -16.66 -12.27
C GLU A 49 12.19 -15.17 -11.92
N GLU A 50 11.32 -14.35 -12.51
CA GLU A 50 11.27 -12.91 -12.27
C GLU A 50 10.94 -12.58 -10.82
N ILE A 51 9.90 -13.21 -10.26
CA ILE A 51 9.51 -12.94 -8.87
C ILE A 51 10.58 -13.41 -7.89
N TRP A 52 11.24 -14.54 -8.15
CA TRP A 52 12.34 -15.02 -7.31
C TRP A 52 13.54 -14.08 -7.35
N GLU A 53 13.89 -13.53 -8.51
CA GLU A 53 14.96 -12.53 -8.62
C GLU A 53 14.62 -11.22 -7.91
N GLU A 54 13.39 -10.71 -8.02
CA GLU A 54 13.00 -9.53 -7.24
C GLU A 54 12.99 -9.79 -5.74
N THR A 55 12.45 -10.93 -5.33
CA THR A 55 12.39 -11.35 -3.93
C THR A 55 13.79 -11.52 -3.34
N LYS A 56 14.78 -11.97 -4.13
CA LYS A 56 16.20 -12.00 -3.70
C LYS A 56 16.76 -10.60 -3.48
N LYS A 57 16.49 -9.65 -4.40
CA LYS A 57 16.97 -8.26 -4.29
C LYS A 57 16.41 -7.53 -3.07
N THR A 58 15.19 -7.86 -2.66
CA THR A 58 14.46 -7.18 -1.56
C THR A 58 14.47 -7.97 -0.24
N ARG A 59 15.35 -8.96 -0.11
CA ARG A 59 15.48 -9.83 1.08
C ARG A 59 14.20 -10.61 1.45
N GLY A 60 13.32 -10.85 0.49
CA GLY A 60 12.23 -11.81 0.66
C GLY A 60 10.86 -11.22 0.98
N ALA A 61 10.79 -9.95 1.36
CA ALA A 61 9.59 -9.40 2.00
C ALA A 61 8.93 -8.23 1.25
N HIS A 62 9.60 -7.68 0.22
CA HIS A 62 9.11 -6.46 -0.43
C HIS A 62 9.16 -6.55 -1.95
N TYR A 63 8.38 -5.71 -2.61
CA TYR A 63 8.47 -5.43 -4.03
C TYR A 63 8.94 -4.00 -4.26
N ARG A 64 9.79 -3.81 -5.27
CA ARG A 64 10.18 -2.46 -5.69
C ARG A 64 9.03 -1.81 -6.44
N LEU A 65 8.72 -0.56 -6.10
CA LEU A 65 7.67 0.20 -6.78
C LEU A 65 7.98 0.37 -8.27
N ASP A 66 9.24 0.59 -8.65
CA ASP A 66 9.60 0.70 -10.07
C ASP A 66 9.46 -0.62 -10.83
N TRP A 67 9.68 -1.75 -10.16
CA TRP A 67 9.39 -3.06 -10.75
C TRP A 67 7.88 -3.26 -10.97
N LEU A 68 7.04 -2.89 -10.01
CA LEU A 68 5.58 -2.94 -10.17
C LEU A 68 5.07 -2.04 -11.31
N LYS A 69 5.67 -0.86 -11.51
CA LYS A 69 5.34 0.01 -12.66
C LYS A 69 5.68 -0.68 -13.98
N GLU A 70 6.78 -1.41 -14.04
CA GLU A 70 7.17 -2.15 -15.23
C GLU A 70 6.23 -3.32 -15.50
N VAL A 71 5.89 -4.09 -14.46
CA VAL A 71 4.85 -5.14 -14.54
C VAL A 71 3.55 -4.54 -15.06
N PHE A 72 3.07 -3.42 -14.51
CA PHE A 72 1.87 -2.74 -14.99
C PHE A 72 1.93 -2.43 -16.49
N ARG A 73 2.98 -1.77 -16.96
CA ARG A 73 3.13 -1.41 -18.39
C ARG A 73 3.12 -2.64 -19.28
N ARG A 74 3.84 -3.69 -18.87
CA ARG A 74 3.93 -4.94 -19.61
C ARG A 74 2.59 -5.68 -19.66
N GLN A 75 1.86 -5.75 -18.55
CA GLN A 75 0.54 -6.39 -18.53
C GLN A 75 -0.51 -5.60 -19.32
N CYS A 76 -0.42 -4.27 -19.35
CA CYS A 76 -1.24 -3.45 -20.25
C CYS A 76 -0.94 -3.77 -21.72
N ALA A 77 0.33 -3.92 -22.10
CA ALA A 77 0.73 -4.23 -23.47
C ALA A 77 0.30 -5.64 -23.92
N THR A 78 0.08 -6.57 -22.98
CA THR A 78 -0.41 -7.93 -23.24
C THR A 78 -1.91 -8.09 -22.99
N GLU A 79 -2.65 -6.97 -22.81
CA GLU A 79 -4.09 -6.93 -22.56
C GLU A 79 -4.55 -7.71 -21.32
N ARG A 80 -3.65 -7.96 -20.35
CA ARG A 80 -3.95 -8.61 -19.07
C ARG A 80 -4.34 -7.56 -18.02
N PHE A 81 -5.47 -6.90 -18.25
CA PHE A 81 -5.89 -5.74 -17.46
C PHE A 81 -6.07 -6.04 -15.97
N ASP A 82 -6.51 -7.24 -15.58
CA ASP A 82 -6.64 -7.58 -14.16
C ASP A 82 -5.28 -7.63 -13.46
N CYS A 83 -4.25 -8.16 -14.14
CA CYS A 83 -2.89 -8.21 -13.60
C CYS A 83 -2.29 -6.78 -13.53
N ALA A 84 -2.54 -5.97 -14.55
CA ALA A 84 -2.15 -4.58 -14.58
C ALA A 84 -2.80 -3.79 -13.43
N ALA A 85 -4.12 -3.92 -13.24
CA ALA A 85 -4.85 -3.27 -12.17
C ALA A 85 -4.29 -3.63 -10.79
N ARG A 86 -3.99 -4.92 -10.53
CA ARG A 86 -3.38 -5.36 -9.27
C ARG A 86 -1.98 -4.77 -9.06
N ALA A 87 -1.14 -4.75 -10.09
CA ALA A 87 0.18 -4.15 -10.02
C ALA A 87 0.10 -2.64 -9.73
N TYR A 88 -0.83 -1.94 -10.40
CA TYR A 88 -1.08 -0.52 -10.19
C TYR A 88 -1.60 -0.21 -8.78
N LEU A 89 -2.61 -0.95 -8.32
CA LEU A 89 -3.20 -0.73 -6.99
C LEU A 89 -2.19 -1.01 -5.87
N LEU A 90 -1.42 -2.10 -5.97
CA LEU A 90 -0.35 -2.38 -5.01
C LEU A 90 0.72 -1.29 -5.02
N ASN A 91 1.06 -0.76 -6.20
CA ASN A 91 1.99 0.36 -6.31
C ASN A 91 1.44 1.65 -5.68
N LEU A 92 0.17 1.96 -5.96
CA LEU A 92 -0.51 3.15 -5.47
C LEU A 92 -0.60 3.11 -3.95
N VAL A 93 -1.14 2.04 -3.41
CA VAL A 93 -1.31 1.88 -1.96
C VAL A 93 0.06 1.79 -1.27
N GLY A 94 1.03 1.09 -1.85
CA GLY A 94 2.39 1.00 -1.33
C GLY A 94 3.19 2.32 -1.36
N SER A 95 2.84 3.25 -2.24
CA SER A 95 3.50 4.58 -2.32
C SER A 95 2.74 5.69 -1.59
N THR A 96 1.51 5.42 -1.14
CA THR A 96 0.65 6.40 -0.47
C THR A 96 0.29 5.96 0.96
N ILE A 97 -0.65 5.02 1.08
CA ILE A 97 -1.23 4.56 2.36
C ILE A 97 -0.19 3.82 3.19
N PHE A 98 0.52 2.87 2.58
CA PHE A 98 1.52 2.02 3.24
C PHE A 98 2.95 2.43 2.91
N ALA A 99 3.15 3.70 2.56
CA ALA A 99 4.47 4.23 2.22
C ALA A 99 5.43 4.13 3.40
N ASP A 100 6.50 3.35 3.23
CA ASP A 100 7.59 3.31 4.19
C ASP A 100 8.51 4.55 4.05
N LYS A 101 9.50 4.67 4.94
CA LYS A 101 10.47 5.78 4.91
C LYS A 101 11.29 5.84 3.61
N SER A 102 11.38 4.74 2.87
CA SER A 102 12.14 4.67 1.61
C SER A 102 11.33 5.19 0.43
N HIS A 103 9.99 5.12 0.48
CA HIS A 103 9.08 5.40 -0.64
C HIS A 103 9.46 4.65 -1.93
N THR A 104 10.19 3.53 -1.82
CA THR A 104 10.68 2.74 -2.96
C THR A 104 10.23 1.29 -2.92
N LEU A 105 9.79 0.82 -1.75
CA LEU A 105 9.41 -0.55 -1.48
C LEU A 105 7.96 -0.62 -0.99
N VAL A 106 7.30 -1.72 -1.29
CA VAL A 106 6.00 -2.10 -0.71
C VAL A 106 6.10 -3.51 -0.16
N ASP A 107 5.55 -3.75 1.02
CA ASP A 107 5.51 -5.06 1.64
C ASP A 107 4.64 -6.03 0.82
N ALA A 108 5.20 -7.20 0.53
CA ALA A 108 4.56 -8.21 -0.30
C ALA A 108 3.28 -8.77 0.34
N LYS A 109 3.13 -8.67 1.68
CA LYS A 109 1.94 -9.10 2.43
C LYS A 109 0.65 -8.35 2.04
N TYR A 110 0.76 -7.22 1.33
CA TYR A 110 -0.40 -6.46 0.86
C TYR A 110 -0.95 -6.95 -0.48
N LEU A 111 -0.20 -7.76 -1.23
CA LEU A 111 -0.67 -8.31 -2.51
C LEU A 111 -2.01 -9.07 -2.40
N PRO A 112 -2.28 -9.89 -1.36
CA PRO A 112 -3.55 -10.60 -1.22
C PRO A 112 -4.79 -9.70 -1.14
N LEU A 113 -4.66 -8.44 -0.70
CA LEU A 113 -5.77 -7.45 -0.69
C LEU A 113 -6.40 -7.26 -2.06
N PHE A 114 -5.58 -7.37 -3.12
CA PHE A 114 -5.99 -7.13 -4.49
C PHE A 114 -6.35 -8.42 -5.23
N ARG A 115 -6.50 -9.55 -4.52
CA ARG A 115 -6.92 -10.82 -5.14
C ARG A 115 -8.23 -10.65 -5.90
N TYR A 116 -9.23 -10.06 -5.24
CA TYR A 116 -10.56 -9.82 -5.79
C TYR A 116 -10.76 -8.32 -6.00
N LEU A 117 -10.65 -7.87 -7.25
CA LEU A 117 -10.80 -6.45 -7.58
C LEU A 117 -12.22 -5.93 -7.26
N ASP A 118 -13.24 -6.77 -7.43
CA ASP A 118 -14.64 -6.45 -7.13
C ASP A 118 -14.96 -6.32 -5.63
N GLY A 119 -14.02 -6.64 -4.74
CA GLY A 119 -14.20 -6.59 -3.28
C GLY A 119 -13.32 -5.55 -2.58
N ILE A 120 -12.59 -4.74 -3.33
CA ILE A 120 -11.63 -3.77 -2.77
C ILE A 120 -12.35 -2.70 -1.93
N ASP A 121 -13.55 -2.30 -2.34
CA ASP A 121 -14.38 -1.30 -1.67
C ASP A 121 -14.84 -1.72 -0.26
N ARG A 122 -14.77 -3.01 0.06
CA ARG A 122 -15.12 -3.56 1.38
C ARG A 122 -14.11 -3.24 2.46
N TYR A 123 -12.87 -2.92 2.09
CA TYR A 123 -11.83 -2.60 3.07
C TYR A 123 -11.98 -1.16 3.56
N ALA A 124 -11.74 -0.95 4.85
CA ALA A 124 -11.74 0.38 5.44
C ALA A 124 -10.43 1.14 5.11
N TRP A 125 -10.19 1.43 3.83
CA TRP A 125 -8.96 2.06 3.33
C TRP A 125 -8.63 3.38 4.02
N GLY A 126 -9.65 4.21 4.30
CA GLY A 126 -9.44 5.46 5.02
C GLY A 126 -8.95 5.23 6.45
N THR A 127 -9.51 4.24 7.13
CA THR A 127 -9.09 3.86 8.49
C THR A 127 -7.68 3.27 8.49
N ALA A 128 -7.36 2.41 7.52
CA ALA A 128 -6.01 1.87 7.36
C ALA A 128 -4.98 2.98 7.12
N ALA A 129 -5.30 3.96 6.27
CA ALA A 129 -4.45 5.12 6.02
C ALA A 129 -4.20 5.95 7.28
N LEU A 130 -5.24 6.18 8.08
CA LEU A 130 -5.13 6.96 9.32
C LEU A 130 -4.27 6.23 10.37
N VAL A 131 -4.49 4.93 10.56
CA VAL A 131 -3.70 4.12 11.50
C VAL A 131 -2.22 4.14 11.13
N VAL A 132 -1.89 3.90 9.86
CA VAL A 132 -0.49 3.89 9.40
C VAL A 132 0.15 5.27 9.54
N LEU A 133 -0.59 6.35 9.25
CA LEU A 133 -0.11 7.71 9.48
C LEU A 133 0.20 7.95 10.96
N TYR A 134 -0.67 7.51 11.88
CA TYR A 134 -0.44 7.65 13.31
C TYR A 134 0.73 6.81 13.83
N ASP A 135 0.92 5.59 13.33
CA ASP A 135 2.08 4.78 13.69
C ASP A 135 3.38 5.50 13.31
N TYR A 136 3.47 6.06 12.09
CA TYR A 136 4.65 6.81 11.67
C TYR A 136 4.84 8.14 12.41
N LEU A 137 3.76 8.84 12.76
CA LEU A 137 3.82 10.05 13.59
C LEU A 137 4.29 9.73 15.01
N SER A 138 3.77 8.65 15.60
CA SER A 138 4.20 8.17 16.91
C SER A 138 5.69 7.81 16.89
N ASP A 139 6.15 7.04 15.91
CA ASP A 139 7.57 6.72 15.72
C ASP A 139 8.44 7.99 15.59
N ALA A 140 7.94 9.01 14.88
CA ALA A 140 8.64 10.27 14.72
C ALA A 140 8.74 11.09 16.03
N CYS A 141 7.76 10.95 16.93
CA CYS A 141 7.77 11.61 18.23
C CYS A 141 8.78 11.00 19.23
N TYR A 142 9.14 9.72 19.06
CA TYR A 142 9.98 9.01 20.04
C TYR A 142 11.49 9.03 19.72
N TYR A 143 11.95 9.37 18.51
CA TYR A 143 13.38 9.33 18.11
C TYR A 143 13.80 10.33 17.02
N ASP A 144 15.12 10.59 16.89
CA ASP A 144 15.86 11.42 15.90
C ASP A 144 15.66 10.98 14.42
N THR A 145 14.40 10.85 14.00
CA THR A 145 14.00 10.37 12.68
C THR A 145 13.74 11.56 11.76
N LYS A 146 14.63 11.72 10.78
CA LYS A 146 14.59 12.82 9.79
C LYS A 146 13.62 12.58 8.62
N GLN A 147 12.88 11.47 8.65
CA GLN A 147 11.99 11.05 7.56
C GLN A 147 10.70 10.46 8.15
N LEU A 148 9.57 10.98 7.67
CA LEU A 148 8.22 10.61 8.09
C LEU A 148 7.57 9.80 6.95
N GLY A 149 7.15 8.56 7.25
CA GLY A 149 6.41 7.68 6.34
C GLY A 149 4.89 7.87 6.46
N GLY A 150 4.12 7.01 5.79
CA GLY A 150 2.66 7.04 5.79
C GLY A 150 2.06 8.03 4.79
N TYR A 151 0.74 8.25 4.88
CA TYR A 151 0.00 9.04 3.90
C TYR A 151 0.21 10.56 4.06
N MET A 152 1.39 11.05 3.69
CA MET A 152 1.79 12.45 3.87
C MET A 152 0.83 13.46 3.25
N THR A 153 0.22 13.14 2.11
CA THR A 153 -0.77 13.99 1.45
C THR A 153 -2.00 14.23 2.34
N LEU A 154 -2.44 13.24 3.12
CA LEU A 154 -3.53 13.42 4.08
C LEU A 154 -3.16 14.46 5.16
N LEU A 155 -1.95 14.37 5.71
CA LEU A 155 -1.46 15.33 6.70
C LEU A 155 -1.37 16.76 6.10
N GLN A 156 -0.87 16.88 4.86
CA GLN A 156 -0.81 18.17 4.17
C GLN A 156 -2.21 18.76 3.92
N CYS A 157 -3.14 17.96 3.38
CA CYS A 157 -4.51 18.41 3.11
C CYS A 157 -5.30 18.78 4.37
N TRP A 158 -4.97 18.19 5.52
CA TRP A 158 -5.65 18.54 6.78
C TRP A 158 -5.13 19.85 7.41
N ILE A 159 -3.85 20.18 7.20
CA ILE A 159 -3.24 21.41 7.76
C ILE A 159 -3.68 22.68 7.00
N TYR A 160 -4.02 22.56 5.72
CA TYR A 160 -4.41 23.67 4.83
C TYR A 160 -5.93 23.89 4.78
#